data_AF-A0A7E4V9L1-F1
#
_entry.id   AF-A0A7E4V9L1-F1
#
_cell.length_a   1.000
_cell.length_b   1.000
_cell.length_c   1.000
_cell.angle_alpha   90.00
_cell.angle_beta   90.00
_cell.angle_gamma   90.00
#
_symmetry.space_group_name_H-M   'P 1'
#
loop_
_entity.id
_entity.type
_entity.pdbx_description
1 polymer ?
#
loop_
_entity_poly.entity_id
_entity_poly.type
_entity_poly.pdbx_seq_one_letter_code
_entity_poly.pdbx_strand_id
1 'polypeptide(L)'
;MTDASSSSTPSPPTMPNLGGRALGALLGQCVGDALGCRYTFRSADDVQMQIAADRDEETDFLPLRGSAVFEFPPGQVGDGTEYCMLIARSLSRQSGIDIPDIVDAILRWKRSDPIGTHNPVFEALELEPENEDPQVSGGHLEKKITLSALLKNRSSLSNMCLSVASPLAIATTTRTNTGAIASRLTRLTQPNPVAQDAVRVLAAAIRALILCPDPQVSVHKNLLSTLSSF
;
A
#
# COMPACT_ATOMS: atom_id res chain seq x y z
N MET A 1 52.84 -1.04 39.26
CA MET A 1 51.45 -1.43 38.95
C MET A 1 50.75 -0.19 38.43
N THR A 2 50.65 -0.06 37.12
CA THR A 2 49.97 1.05 36.43
C THR A 2 48.82 0.43 35.66
N ASP A 3 47.60 0.75 36.09
CA ASP A 3 46.35 0.36 35.43
C ASP A 3 46.29 0.96 34.02
N ALA A 4 46.18 0.09 33.03
CA ALA A 4 45.86 0.47 31.66
C ALA A 4 44.33 0.53 31.53
N SER A 5 43.78 1.74 31.58
CA SER A 5 42.38 2.01 31.24
C SER A 5 42.14 1.68 29.77
N SER A 6 41.44 0.58 29.50
CA SER A 6 40.98 0.22 28.16
C SER A 6 39.89 1.19 27.71
N SER A 7 40.25 2.13 26.84
CA SER A 7 39.30 3.01 26.15
C SER A 7 38.49 2.19 25.13
N SER A 8 37.26 1.81 25.47
CA SER A 8 36.32 1.27 24.50
C SER A 8 35.90 2.39 23.55
N THR A 9 36.39 2.35 22.31
CA THR A 9 35.88 3.19 21.23
C THR A 9 34.39 2.92 21.04
N PRO A 10 33.52 3.94 21.05
CA PRO A 10 32.10 3.74 20.78
C PRO A 10 31.92 3.18 19.37
N SER A 11 31.10 2.13 19.26
CA SER A 11 30.70 1.57 17.97
C SER A 11 30.16 2.68 17.06
N PRO A 12 30.46 2.65 15.75
CA PRO A 12 29.93 3.65 14.82
C PRO A 12 28.40 3.67 14.91
N PRO A 13 27.75 4.84 14.78
CA PRO A 13 26.29 4.92 14.81
C PRO A 13 25.73 3.95 13.77
N THR A 14 24.95 2.98 14.24
CA THR A 14 24.27 2.01 13.38
C THR A 14 23.54 2.78 12.30
N MET A 15 23.90 2.58 11.03
CA MET A 15 23.17 3.22 9.94
C MET A 15 21.67 2.96 10.16
N PRO A 16 20.79 3.96 9.98
CA PRO A 16 19.37 3.75 10.16
C PRO A 16 18.95 2.52 9.35
N ASN A 17 18.28 1.54 9.97
CA ASN A 17 17.90 0.30 9.29
C ASN A 17 16.78 0.58 8.27
N LEU A 18 17.12 1.17 7.13
CA LEU A 18 16.17 1.50 6.04
C LEU A 18 15.47 0.22 5.57
N GLY A 19 16.23 -0.85 5.37
CA GLY A 19 15.70 -2.15 4.94
C GLY A 19 14.68 -2.72 5.92
N GLY A 20 14.98 -2.70 7.22
CA GLY A 20 14.05 -3.16 8.27
C GLY A 20 12.78 -2.31 8.37
N ARG A 21 12.87 -0.99 8.15
CA ARG A 21 11.69 -0.12 8.13
C ARG A 21 10.84 -0.30 6.87
N ALA A 22 11.47 -0.45 5.71
CA ALA A 22 10.78 -0.79 4.47
C ALA A 22 10.06 -2.14 4.58
N LEU A 23 10.74 -3.15 5.13
CA LEU A 23 10.15 -4.46 5.42
C LEU A 23 9.00 -4.33 6.42
N GLY A 24 9.18 -3.57 7.50
CA GLY A 24 8.15 -3.31 8.51
C GLY A 24 6.92 -2.62 7.94
N ALA A 25 7.06 -1.68 7.01
CA ALA A 25 5.93 -1.04 6.33
C ALA A 25 5.11 -2.06 5.51
N LEU A 26 5.78 -2.92 4.74
CA LEU A 26 5.10 -3.93 3.93
C LEU A 26 4.46 -5.01 4.80
N LEU A 27 5.18 -5.55 5.78
CA LEU A 27 4.66 -6.54 6.73
C LEU A 27 3.53 -5.98 7.60
N GLY A 28 3.64 -4.72 8.03
CA GLY A 28 2.61 -4.04 8.80
C GLY A 28 1.30 -3.94 8.03
N GLN A 29 1.35 -3.71 6.73
CA GLN A 29 0.16 -3.76 5.88
C GLN A 29 -0.43 -5.18 5.81
N CYS A 30 0.39 -6.22 5.59
CA CYS A 30 -0.08 -7.60 5.56
C CYS A 30 -0.73 -8.01 6.90
N VAL A 31 -0.08 -7.70 8.03
CA VAL A 31 -0.57 -8.03 9.37
C VAL A 31 -1.85 -7.24 9.68
N GLY A 32 -1.88 -5.95 9.36
CA GLY A 32 -3.06 -5.11 9.57
C GLY A 32 -4.28 -5.58 8.77
N ASP A 33 -4.07 -5.99 7.52
CA ASP A 33 -5.11 -6.55 6.66
C ASP A 33 -5.63 -7.88 7.21
N ALA A 34 -4.74 -8.87 7.44
CA ALA A 34 -5.12 -10.16 7.99
C ALA A 34 -5.82 -10.07 9.36
N LEU A 35 -5.39 -9.13 10.22
CA LEU A 35 -6.05 -8.86 11.51
C LEU A 35 -7.42 -8.20 11.29
N GLY A 36 -7.48 -7.20 10.42
CA GLY A 36 -8.67 -6.39 10.15
C GLY A 36 -9.81 -7.17 9.49
N CYS A 37 -9.51 -8.15 8.64
CA CYS A 37 -10.50 -9.01 7.99
C CYS A 37 -11.45 -9.69 8.98
N ARG A 38 -10.98 -9.97 10.20
CA ARG A 38 -11.80 -10.58 11.28
C ARG A 38 -12.95 -9.68 11.74
N TYR A 39 -12.74 -8.37 11.66
CA TYR A 39 -13.60 -7.35 12.26
C TYR A 39 -14.44 -6.59 11.23
N THR A 40 -14.37 -6.98 9.96
CA THR A 40 -15.09 -6.33 8.85
C THR A 40 -16.61 -6.46 9.00
N PHE A 41 -17.34 -5.41 8.60
CA PHE A 41 -18.81 -5.29 8.64
C PHE A 41 -19.44 -5.39 10.04
N ARG A 42 -18.69 -5.01 11.08
CA ARG A 42 -19.15 -4.96 12.46
C ARG A 42 -19.21 -3.53 13.00
N SER A 43 -20.04 -3.30 14.02
CA SER A 43 -20.07 -2.03 14.73
C SER A 43 -18.80 -1.83 15.56
N ALA A 44 -18.49 -0.58 15.93
CA ALA A 44 -17.33 -0.30 16.77
C ALA A 44 -17.39 -1.03 18.13
N ASP A 45 -18.57 -1.10 18.74
CA ASP A 45 -18.79 -1.78 20.02
C ASP A 45 -18.59 -3.30 19.88
N ASP A 46 -19.12 -3.91 18.81
CA ASP A 46 -18.90 -5.33 18.54
C ASP A 46 -17.43 -5.67 18.27
N VAL A 47 -16.71 -4.77 17.58
CA VAL A 47 -15.28 -4.93 17.34
C VAL A 47 -14.50 -4.85 18.66
N GLN A 48 -14.82 -3.92 19.56
CA GLN A 48 -14.17 -3.82 20.86
C GLN A 48 -14.39 -5.07 21.71
N MET A 49 -15.64 -5.57 21.78
CA MET A 49 -15.96 -6.81 22.48
C MET A 49 -15.23 -8.02 21.87
N GLN A 50 -15.17 -8.10 20.53
CA GLN A 50 -14.50 -9.20 19.85
C GLN A 50 -12.97 -9.14 20.05
N ILE A 51 -12.36 -7.96 20.01
CA ILE A 51 -10.92 -7.79 20.30
C ILE A 51 -10.61 -8.25 21.72
N ALA A 52 -11.46 -7.92 22.71
CA ALA A 52 -11.29 -8.38 24.07
C ALA A 52 -11.39 -9.91 24.18
N ALA A 53 -12.35 -10.53 23.46
CA ALA A 53 -12.54 -11.98 23.44
C ALA A 53 -11.45 -12.76 22.67
N ASP A 54 -10.82 -12.14 21.67
CA ASP A 54 -9.79 -12.81 20.86
C ASP A 54 -8.40 -12.78 21.51
N ARG A 55 -8.19 -11.78 22.36
CA ARG A 55 -6.94 -11.50 23.05
C ARG A 55 -6.64 -12.59 24.06
N ASP A 56 -5.37 -12.96 24.13
CA ASP A 56 -4.88 -13.91 25.12
C ASP A 56 -4.84 -13.23 26.50
N GLU A 57 -5.53 -13.81 27.48
CA GLU A 57 -5.67 -13.21 28.82
C GLU A 57 -4.35 -13.18 29.61
N GLU A 58 -3.44 -14.11 29.35
CA GLU A 58 -2.17 -14.22 30.09
C GLU A 58 -1.09 -13.30 29.51
N THR A 59 -1.03 -13.18 28.19
CA THR A 59 0.05 -12.49 27.47
C THR A 59 -0.35 -11.13 26.91
N ASP A 60 -1.63 -10.75 26.99
CA ASP A 60 -2.22 -9.57 26.33
C ASP A 60 -2.06 -9.57 24.79
N PHE A 61 -1.62 -10.69 24.20
CA PHE A 61 -1.36 -10.82 22.77
C PHE A 61 -2.66 -10.92 21.97
N LEU A 62 -2.75 -10.18 20.85
CA LEU A 62 -3.86 -10.28 19.91
C LEU A 62 -3.46 -11.12 18.69
N PRO A 63 -3.83 -12.42 18.63
CA PRO A 63 -3.46 -13.30 17.53
C PRO A 63 -4.27 -13.03 16.25
N LEU A 64 -3.69 -13.38 15.10
CA LEU A 64 -4.41 -13.47 13.83
C LEU A 64 -5.31 -14.70 13.85
N ARG A 65 -6.61 -14.51 14.04
CA ARG A 65 -7.59 -15.63 14.15
C ARG A 65 -8.30 -15.97 12.82
N GLY A 66 -8.02 -15.26 11.74
CA GLY A 66 -8.74 -15.39 10.47
C GLY A 66 -10.12 -14.70 10.50
N SER A 67 -10.91 -14.89 9.45
CA SER A 67 -12.21 -14.22 9.27
C SER A 67 -13.34 -15.20 9.02
N ALA A 68 -14.42 -15.09 9.79
CA ALA A 68 -15.64 -15.86 9.55
C ALA A 68 -16.43 -15.31 8.35
N VAL A 69 -16.40 -14.00 8.11
CA VAL A 69 -17.11 -13.34 6.99
C VAL A 69 -16.59 -13.82 5.64
N PHE A 70 -15.29 -14.05 5.57
CA PHE A 70 -14.57 -14.38 4.34
C PHE A 70 -14.08 -15.83 4.32
N GLU A 71 -14.41 -16.63 5.35
CA GLU A 71 -13.92 -18.01 5.55
C GLU A 71 -12.38 -18.12 5.49
N PHE A 72 -11.69 -17.08 5.96
CA PHE A 72 -10.24 -17.03 5.95
C PHE A 72 -9.64 -17.79 7.13
N PRO A 73 -8.69 -18.72 6.90
CA PRO A 73 -7.85 -19.26 7.95
C PRO A 73 -6.99 -18.16 8.60
N PRO A 74 -6.47 -18.43 9.81
CA PRO A 74 -5.49 -17.57 10.48
C PRO A 74 -4.35 -17.09 9.55
N GLY A 75 -4.17 -15.78 9.47
CA GLY A 75 -3.08 -15.15 8.72
C GLY A 75 -3.30 -14.98 7.23
N GLN A 76 -4.41 -15.46 6.66
CA GLN A 76 -4.76 -15.13 5.28
C GLN A 76 -5.08 -13.63 5.13
N VAL A 77 -4.49 -13.02 4.11
CA VAL A 77 -4.64 -11.60 3.79
C VAL A 77 -5.81 -11.38 2.82
N GLY A 78 -6.31 -10.15 2.75
CA GLY A 78 -7.38 -9.74 1.85
C GLY A 78 -6.89 -9.12 0.55
N ASP A 79 -7.86 -8.61 -0.21
CA ASP A 79 -7.68 -7.96 -1.51
C ASP A 79 -6.74 -6.73 -1.46
N GLY A 80 -6.76 -5.99 -0.35
CA GLY A 80 -5.85 -4.88 -0.11
C GLY A 80 -4.37 -5.29 -0.14
N THR A 81 -4.01 -6.38 0.53
CA THR A 81 -2.62 -6.88 0.49
C THR A 81 -2.29 -7.53 -0.85
N GLU A 82 -3.23 -8.26 -1.47
CA GLU A 82 -3.01 -8.84 -2.80
C GLU A 82 -2.69 -7.75 -3.84
N TYR A 83 -3.47 -6.66 -3.85
CA TYR A 83 -3.23 -5.52 -4.71
C TYR A 83 -1.91 -4.81 -4.39
N CYS A 84 -1.59 -4.63 -3.10
CA CYS A 84 -0.29 -4.11 -2.65
C CYS A 84 0.88 -4.92 -3.20
N MET A 85 0.84 -6.25 -3.07
CA MET A 85 1.92 -7.14 -3.50
C MET A 85 2.05 -7.21 -5.03
N LEU A 86 0.93 -7.10 -5.75
CA LEU A 86 0.93 -6.95 -7.20
C LEU A 86 1.72 -5.70 -7.64
N ILE A 87 1.41 -4.55 -7.05
CA ILE A 87 2.11 -3.29 -7.32
C ILE A 87 3.58 -3.37 -6.91
N ALA A 88 3.87 -3.93 -5.73
CA ALA A 88 5.23 -4.13 -5.24
C ALA A 88 6.09 -4.94 -6.23
N ARG A 89 5.52 -6.01 -6.78
CA ARG A 89 6.18 -6.87 -7.78
C ARG A 89 6.41 -6.15 -9.11
N SER A 90 5.49 -5.30 -9.54
CA SER A 90 5.67 -4.50 -10.76
C SER A 90 6.81 -3.48 -10.59
N LEU A 91 6.76 -2.73 -9.48
CA LEU A 91 7.77 -1.72 -9.14
C LEU A 91 9.16 -2.31 -8.85
N SER A 92 9.26 -3.58 -8.46
CA SER A 92 10.56 -4.23 -8.25
C SER A 92 11.20 -4.73 -9.54
N ARG A 93 10.40 -5.06 -10.56
CA ARG A 93 10.90 -5.47 -11.89
C ARG A 93 11.42 -4.28 -12.70
N GLN A 94 10.80 -3.11 -12.54
CA GLN A 94 11.04 -1.94 -13.37
C GLN A 94 11.51 -0.76 -12.54
N SER A 95 12.34 0.12 -13.11
CA SER A 95 12.79 1.35 -12.43
C SER A 95 11.71 2.45 -12.33
N GLY A 96 10.43 2.09 -12.45
CA GLY A 96 9.28 2.99 -12.51
C GLY A 96 7.95 2.27 -12.74
N ILE A 97 6.88 3.04 -12.97
CA ILE A 97 5.55 2.51 -13.28
C ILE A 97 5.51 2.00 -14.72
N ASP A 98 5.25 0.71 -14.88
CA ASP A 98 4.95 0.03 -16.14
C ASP A 98 3.46 -0.32 -16.19
N ILE A 99 2.68 0.47 -16.94
CA ILE A 99 1.23 0.34 -16.98
C ILE A 99 0.81 -1.01 -17.60
N PRO A 100 1.34 -1.45 -18.76
CA PRO A 100 1.07 -2.80 -19.28
C PRO A 100 1.30 -3.92 -18.26
N ASP A 101 2.41 -3.90 -17.53
CA ASP A 101 2.72 -4.93 -16.53
C ASP A 101 1.73 -4.93 -15.35
N ILE A 102 1.36 -3.74 -14.84
CA ILE A 102 0.36 -3.60 -13.77
C ILE A 102 -1.00 -4.12 -14.24
N VAL A 103 -1.42 -3.74 -15.46
CA VAL A 103 -2.71 -4.11 -16.02
C VAL A 103 -2.80 -5.62 -16.25
N ASP A 104 -1.77 -6.23 -16.84
CA ASP A 104 -1.71 -7.69 -16.99
C ASP A 104 -1.82 -8.39 -15.63
N ALA A 105 -1.09 -7.88 -14.63
CA ALA A 105 -1.13 -8.46 -13.30
C ALA A 105 -2.52 -8.34 -12.65
N ILE A 106 -3.23 -7.21 -12.84
CA ILE A 106 -4.60 -7.04 -12.33
C ILE A 106 -5.55 -7.99 -13.06
N LEU A 107 -5.41 -8.18 -14.37
CA LEU A 107 -6.23 -9.12 -15.14
C LEU A 107 -5.96 -10.58 -14.76
N ARG A 108 -4.71 -10.94 -14.43
CA ARG A 108 -4.40 -12.26 -13.88
C ARG A 108 -4.99 -12.45 -12.49
N TRP A 109 -4.94 -11.40 -11.65
CA TRP A 109 -5.57 -11.40 -10.34
C TRP A 109 -7.10 -11.53 -10.43
N LYS A 110 -7.78 -10.76 -11.29
CA LYS A 110 -9.23 -10.90 -11.53
C LYS A 110 -9.61 -12.32 -11.96
N ARG A 111 -8.77 -12.97 -12.79
CA ARG A 111 -8.98 -14.35 -13.27
C ARG A 111 -8.73 -15.43 -12.21
N SER A 112 -8.01 -15.12 -11.12
CA SER A 112 -7.84 -16.05 -10.01
C SER A 112 -9.02 -16.05 -9.03
N ASP A 113 -10.10 -15.34 -9.36
CA ASP A 113 -11.31 -15.20 -8.54
C ASP A 113 -11.01 -14.74 -7.11
N PRO A 114 -10.41 -13.55 -6.95
CA PRO A 114 -10.00 -13.06 -5.65
C PRO A 114 -11.21 -12.59 -4.87
N ILE A 115 -11.02 -12.42 -3.55
CA ILE A 115 -12.09 -11.90 -2.71
C ILE A 115 -12.47 -10.49 -3.15
N GLY A 116 -13.78 -10.17 -3.14
CA GLY A 116 -14.24 -8.83 -3.51
C GLY A 116 -14.06 -8.52 -5.00
N THR A 117 -14.72 -9.31 -5.86
CA THR A 117 -14.71 -9.14 -7.33
C THR A 117 -15.33 -7.83 -7.82
N HIS A 118 -16.05 -7.10 -6.95
CA HIS A 118 -16.60 -5.78 -7.19
C HIS A 118 -15.81 -4.72 -6.44
N ASN A 119 -14.73 -4.23 -7.07
CA ASN A 119 -13.96 -3.12 -6.55
C ASN A 119 -13.48 -2.20 -7.70
N PRO A 120 -13.11 -0.95 -7.38
CA PRO A 120 -12.72 0.04 -8.39
C PRO A 120 -11.52 -0.38 -9.26
N VAL A 121 -10.65 -1.26 -8.75
CA VAL A 121 -9.50 -1.77 -9.52
C VAL A 121 -10.00 -2.61 -10.69
N PHE A 122 -10.94 -3.52 -10.46
CA PHE A 122 -11.50 -4.35 -11.54
C PHE A 122 -12.44 -3.58 -12.46
N GLU A 123 -13.26 -2.68 -11.93
CA GLU A 123 -14.22 -1.88 -12.70
C GLU A 123 -13.50 -0.98 -13.72
N ALA A 124 -12.35 -0.40 -13.35
CA ALA A 124 -11.55 0.42 -14.25
C ALA A 124 -11.06 -0.34 -15.50
N LEU A 125 -10.87 -1.65 -15.40
CA LEU A 125 -10.39 -2.50 -16.49
C LEU A 125 -11.51 -3.12 -17.33
N GLU A 126 -12.77 -2.89 -16.98
CA GLU A 126 -13.91 -3.31 -17.80
C GLU A 126 -14.11 -2.32 -18.94
N LEU A 127 -13.26 -2.46 -19.95
CA LEU A 127 -13.33 -1.64 -21.16
C LEU A 127 -14.55 -2.04 -21.99
N GLU A 128 -15.25 -1.05 -22.54
CA GLU A 128 -16.28 -1.28 -23.53
C GLU A 128 -15.67 -1.95 -24.77
N PRO A 129 -16.39 -2.88 -25.44
CA PRO A 129 -15.91 -3.47 -26.68
C PRO A 129 -15.78 -2.39 -27.75
N GLU A 130 -14.53 -2.05 -28.09
CA GLU A 130 -14.24 -1.17 -29.23
C GLU A 130 -14.08 -2.00 -30.51
N ASN A 131 -14.66 -1.51 -31.60
CA ASN A 131 -14.21 -1.87 -32.94
C ASN A 131 -12.86 -1.17 -33.17
N GLU A 132 -11.73 -1.89 -33.01
CA GLU A 132 -10.47 -1.80 -33.80
C GLU A 132 -9.09 -1.86 -33.08
N ASP A 133 -8.16 -2.40 -33.87
CA ASP A 133 -6.69 -2.41 -33.97
C ASP A 133 -5.78 -3.10 -32.89
N PRO A 134 -5.03 -4.19 -33.21
CA PRO A 134 -4.26 -4.98 -32.24
C PRO A 134 -2.97 -4.35 -31.67
N GLN A 135 -2.54 -3.16 -32.11
CA GLN A 135 -1.31 -2.54 -31.61
C GLN A 135 -1.57 -1.44 -30.57
N VAL A 136 -1.84 -1.85 -29.34
CA VAL A 136 -1.97 -0.94 -28.21
C VAL A 136 -0.58 -0.58 -27.66
N SER A 137 -0.12 0.64 -27.92
CA SER A 137 1.03 1.21 -27.21
C SER A 137 0.71 1.46 -25.72
N GLY A 138 1.70 1.41 -24.83
CA GLY A 138 1.47 1.58 -23.38
C GLY A 138 0.81 2.90 -22.99
N GLY A 139 1.09 3.99 -23.72
CA GLY A 139 0.44 5.30 -23.50
C GLY A 139 -1.02 5.35 -23.96
N HIS A 140 -1.42 4.51 -24.92
CA HIS A 140 -2.82 4.37 -25.33
C HIS A 140 -3.61 3.54 -24.30
N LEU A 141 -3.00 2.49 -23.75
CA LEU A 141 -3.60 1.66 -22.70
C LEU A 141 -3.92 2.47 -21.43
N GLU A 142 -2.95 3.25 -20.94
CA GLU A 142 -3.15 4.08 -19.74
C GLU A 142 -4.31 5.06 -19.90
N LYS A 143 -4.42 5.69 -21.08
CA LYS A 143 -5.53 6.60 -21.40
C LYS A 143 -6.87 5.88 -21.39
N LYS A 144 -6.97 4.72 -22.05
CA LYS A 144 -8.20 3.91 -22.10
C LYS A 144 -8.69 3.53 -20.70
N ILE A 145 -7.80 3.02 -19.86
CA ILE A 145 -8.16 2.60 -18.50
C ILE A 145 -8.51 3.81 -17.63
N THR A 146 -7.75 4.90 -17.74
CA THR A 146 -8.07 6.13 -17.00
C THR A 146 -9.43 6.71 -17.41
N LEU A 147 -9.78 6.66 -18.70
CA LEU A 147 -11.10 7.07 -19.18
C LEU A 147 -12.21 6.17 -18.66
N SER A 148 -12.02 4.85 -18.68
CA SER A 148 -12.95 3.90 -18.06
C SER A 148 -13.15 4.19 -16.57
N ALA A 149 -12.05 4.39 -15.83
CA ALA A 149 -12.11 4.76 -14.42
C ALA A 149 -12.80 6.11 -14.19
N LEU A 150 -12.69 7.08 -15.11
CA LEU A 150 -13.42 8.35 -15.05
C LEU A 150 -14.92 8.18 -15.31
N LEU A 151 -15.34 7.17 -16.05
CA LEU A 151 -16.75 6.87 -16.25
C LEU A 151 -17.34 6.10 -15.07
N LYS A 152 -16.57 5.15 -14.52
CA LYS A 152 -17.05 4.20 -13.50
C LYS A 152 -16.77 4.64 -12.07
N ASN A 153 -15.59 5.22 -11.83
CA ASN A 153 -15.03 5.41 -10.48
C ASN A 153 -14.81 6.87 -10.11
N ARG A 154 -15.35 7.83 -10.87
CA ARG A 154 -15.13 9.28 -10.65
C ARG A 154 -15.46 9.74 -9.24
N SER A 155 -16.58 9.24 -8.70
CA SER A 155 -17.05 9.55 -7.34
C SER A 155 -16.58 8.53 -6.30
N SER A 156 -15.83 7.48 -6.70
CA SER A 156 -15.39 6.44 -5.78
C SER A 156 -14.41 6.99 -4.76
N LEU A 157 -14.73 6.79 -3.49
CA LEU A 157 -13.88 7.08 -2.33
C LEU A 157 -13.46 5.78 -1.62
N SER A 158 -13.44 4.66 -2.33
CA SER A 158 -12.96 3.39 -1.78
C SER A 158 -11.53 3.53 -1.25
N ASN A 159 -11.27 2.96 -0.08
CA ASN A 159 -9.94 2.93 0.52
C ASN A 159 -8.96 1.99 -0.21
N MET A 160 -9.42 1.21 -1.21
CA MET A 160 -8.57 0.29 -1.98
C MET A 160 -7.33 0.97 -2.56
N CYS A 161 -7.44 2.23 -2.98
CA CYS A 161 -6.30 3.02 -3.47
C CYS A 161 -5.16 3.15 -2.45
N LEU A 162 -5.46 3.16 -1.15
CA LEU A 162 -4.44 3.31 -0.11
C LEU A 162 -3.47 2.13 -0.06
N SER A 163 -3.91 0.96 -0.55
CA SER A 163 -3.11 -0.26 -0.57
C SER A 163 -1.82 -0.14 -1.37
N VAL A 164 -1.70 0.82 -2.28
CA VAL A 164 -0.48 1.04 -3.07
C VAL A 164 0.56 1.92 -2.35
N ALA A 165 0.22 2.51 -1.21
CA ALA A 165 1.07 3.51 -0.56
C ALA A 165 2.40 2.93 -0.05
N SER A 166 2.36 1.76 0.60
CA SER A 166 3.56 1.08 1.11
C SER A 166 4.58 0.73 0.00
N PRO A 167 4.20 0.04 -1.08
CA PRO A 167 5.16 -0.30 -2.14
C PRO A 167 5.66 0.95 -2.88
N LEU A 168 4.81 1.97 -3.08
CA LEU A 168 5.23 3.25 -3.64
C LEU A 168 6.26 3.97 -2.76
N ALA A 169 6.03 4.03 -1.46
CA ALA A 169 6.93 4.67 -0.51
C ALA A 169 8.32 4.04 -0.54
N ILE A 170 8.37 2.70 -0.59
CA ILE A 170 9.62 1.91 -0.67
C ILE A 170 10.34 2.17 -2.00
N ALA A 171 9.64 2.02 -3.12
CA ALA A 171 10.20 2.16 -4.47
C ALA A 171 10.68 3.59 -4.78
N THR A 172 10.19 4.59 -4.04
CA THR A 172 10.51 6.00 -4.25
C THR A 172 11.45 6.58 -3.20
N THR A 173 12.06 5.77 -2.33
CA THR A 173 13.02 6.24 -1.31
C THR A 173 14.19 7.04 -1.90
N THR A 174 14.64 6.70 -3.12
CA THR A 174 15.71 7.39 -3.86
C THR A 174 15.21 8.45 -4.84
N ARG A 175 13.89 8.67 -4.92
CA ARG A 175 13.25 9.57 -5.88
C ARG A 175 12.69 10.80 -5.19
N THR A 176 12.57 11.89 -5.95
CA THR A 176 11.96 13.16 -5.49
C THR A 176 10.51 13.32 -5.93
N ASN A 177 10.04 12.52 -6.90
CA ASN A 177 8.73 12.67 -7.52
C ASN A 177 7.65 11.69 -6.99
N THR A 178 7.74 11.27 -5.73
CA THR A 178 6.82 10.29 -5.11
C THR A 178 5.34 10.68 -5.29
N GLY A 179 4.99 11.95 -5.08
CA GLY A 179 3.60 12.42 -5.21
C GLY A 179 3.05 12.28 -6.63
N ALA A 180 3.84 12.64 -7.65
CA ALA A 180 3.43 12.49 -9.05
C ALA A 180 3.23 11.02 -9.45
N ILE A 181 4.13 10.14 -8.99
CA ILE A 181 4.03 8.69 -9.19
C ILE A 181 2.76 8.15 -8.51
N ALA A 182 2.50 8.56 -7.26
CA ALA A 182 1.32 8.17 -6.50
C ALA A 182 0.01 8.62 -7.18
N SER A 183 -0.07 9.87 -7.63
CA SER A 183 -1.24 10.38 -8.36
C SER A 183 -1.46 9.64 -9.68
N ARG A 184 -0.40 9.40 -10.46
CA ARG A 184 -0.51 8.68 -11.73
C ARG A 184 -1.02 7.26 -11.52
N LEU A 185 -0.45 6.51 -10.58
CA LEU A 185 -0.87 5.15 -10.29
C LEU A 185 -2.30 5.09 -9.76
N THR A 186 -2.66 5.97 -8.82
CA THR A 186 -3.99 5.99 -8.20
C THR A 186 -5.06 6.35 -9.23
N ARG A 187 -4.78 7.32 -10.12
CA ARG A 187 -5.70 7.77 -11.15
C ARG A 187 -6.08 6.69 -12.16
N LEU A 188 -5.23 5.68 -12.34
CA LEU A 188 -5.48 4.56 -13.24
C LEU A 188 -6.79 3.86 -12.89
N THR A 189 -7.10 3.69 -11.60
CA THR A 189 -8.30 2.97 -11.15
C THR A 189 -9.26 3.83 -10.33
N GLN A 190 -8.76 4.86 -9.64
CA GLN A 190 -9.54 5.75 -8.79
C GLN A 190 -9.17 7.22 -9.06
N PRO A 191 -9.80 7.86 -10.07
CA PRO A 191 -9.42 9.19 -10.51
C PRO A 191 -9.94 10.32 -9.61
N ASN A 192 -10.70 10.01 -8.56
CA ASN A 192 -11.16 11.00 -7.61
C ASN A 192 -9.97 11.77 -7.00
N PRO A 193 -9.95 13.12 -7.01
CA PRO A 193 -8.85 13.89 -6.45
C PRO A 193 -8.56 13.59 -4.98
N VAL A 194 -9.60 13.34 -4.16
CA VAL A 194 -9.43 13.01 -2.73
C VAL A 194 -8.71 11.68 -2.56
N ALA A 195 -9.03 10.68 -3.39
CA ALA A 195 -8.34 9.39 -3.38
C ALA A 195 -6.86 9.54 -3.74
N GLN A 196 -6.56 10.32 -4.80
CA GLN A 196 -5.18 10.61 -5.18
C GLN A 196 -4.42 11.33 -4.07
N ASP A 197 -5.04 12.32 -3.43
CA ASP A 197 -4.44 13.09 -2.35
C ASP A 197 -4.16 12.23 -1.11
N ALA A 198 -5.10 11.35 -0.76
CA ALA A 198 -4.93 10.42 0.35
C ALA A 198 -3.74 9.47 0.11
N VAL A 199 -3.59 8.92 -1.09
CA VAL A 199 -2.43 8.07 -1.43
C VAL A 199 -1.14 8.87 -1.44
N ARG A 200 -1.14 10.10 -1.99
CA ARG A 200 0.04 10.98 -1.96
C ARG A 200 0.51 11.21 -0.53
N VAL A 201 -0.40 11.58 0.36
CA VAL A 201 -0.10 11.87 1.77
C VAL A 201 0.42 10.61 2.47
N LEU A 202 -0.28 9.48 2.33
CA LEU A 202 0.09 8.23 2.99
C LEU A 202 1.46 7.71 2.49
N ALA A 203 1.69 7.71 1.18
CA ALA A 203 2.97 7.28 0.61
C ALA A 203 4.12 8.21 1.04
N ALA A 204 3.89 9.52 1.10
CA ALA A 204 4.88 10.47 1.59
C ALA A 204 5.19 10.27 3.09
N ALA A 205 4.17 10.00 3.91
CA ALA A 205 4.34 9.75 5.34
C ALA A 205 5.13 8.46 5.62
N ILE A 206 4.77 7.36 4.95
CA ILE A 206 5.50 6.09 5.06
C ILE A 206 6.95 6.27 4.58
N ARG A 207 7.15 6.95 3.45
CA ARG A 207 8.50 7.23 2.93
C ARG A 207 9.32 8.05 3.91
N ALA A 208 8.73 9.08 4.52
CA ALA A 208 9.39 9.91 5.52
C ALA A 208 9.87 9.06 6.72
N LEU A 209 9.02 8.15 7.21
CA LEU A 209 9.35 7.23 8.32
C LEU A 209 10.39 6.17 7.94
N ILE A 210 10.42 5.73 6.67
CA ILE A 210 11.48 4.85 6.15
C ILE A 210 12.82 5.58 6.10
N LEU A 211 12.84 6.88 5.79
CA LEU A 211 14.08 7.65 5.70
C LEU A 211 14.55 8.13 7.09
N CYS A 212 13.63 8.61 7.92
CA CYS A 212 13.89 9.15 9.26
C CYS A 212 13.04 8.41 10.30
N PRO A 213 13.64 7.76 11.32
CA PRO A 213 12.87 6.90 12.23
C PRO A 213 12.08 7.69 13.27
N ASP A 214 12.46 8.95 13.52
CA ASP A 214 11.78 9.83 14.45
C ASP A 214 10.47 10.36 13.83
N PRO A 215 9.30 10.04 14.38
CA PRO A 215 8.02 10.48 13.82
C PRO A 215 7.83 11.99 13.84
N GLN A 216 8.30 12.68 14.88
CA GLN A 216 8.13 14.13 14.98
C GLN A 216 8.98 14.85 13.94
N VAL A 217 10.24 14.43 13.79
CA VAL A 217 11.15 14.95 12.77
C VAL A 217 10.65 14.59 11.37
N SER A 218 10.13 13.38 11.17
CA SER A 218 9.60 12.94 9.87
C SER A 218 8.41 13.75 9.42
N VAL A 219 7.45 14.00 10.32
CA VAL A 219 6.27 14.81 10.02
C VAL A 219 6.67 16.26 9.72
N HIS A 220 7.49 16.88 10.57
CA HIS A 220 7.81 18.30 10.44
C HIS A 220 8.80 18.62 9.31
N LYS A 221 9.86 17.82 9.13
CA LYS A 221 10.92 18.13 8.15
C LYS A 221 10.72 17.50 6.78
N ASN A 222 10.14 16.30 6.71
CA ASN A 222 10.09 15.53 5.46
C ASN A 222 8.70 15.49 4.85
N LEU A 223 7.65 15.33 5.65
CA LEU A 223 6.28 15.27 5.14
C LEU A 223 5.79 16.65 4.71
N LEU A 224 5.87 17.66 5.58
CA LEU A 224 5.40 19.02 5.26
C LEU A 224 6.19 19.67 4.11
N SER A 225 7.50 19.44 4.02
CA SER A 225 8.32 19.94 2.91
C SER A 225 7.91 19.29 1.58
N THR A 226 7.75 17.96 1.57
CA THR A 226 7.26 17.21 0.41
C THR A 226 5.85 17.68 0.03
N LEU A 227 4.99 17.94 1.02
CA LEU A 227 3.63 18.44 0.80
C LEU A 227 3.59 19.88 0.26
N SER A 228 4.53 20.73 0.67
CA SER A 228 4.64 22.13 0.23
C SER A 228 5.25 22.30 -1.16
N SER A 229 5.93 21.26 -1.67
CA SER A 229 6.43 21.21 -3.04
C SER A 229 5.40 20.72 -4.07
N PHE A 230 4.15 20.55 -3.64
CA PHE A 230 3.01 20.15 -4.47
C PHE A 230 2.18 21.34 -4.94
#